data_AF-A0A0G0BN65-F1
#
_entry.id   AF-A0A0G0BN65-F1
#
_cell.length_a   1.000
_cell.length_b   1.000
_cell.length_c   1.000
_cell.angle_alpha   90.00
_cell.angle_beta   90.00
_cell.angle_gamma   90.00
#
_symmetry.space_group_name_H-M   'P 1'
#
loop_
_entity.id
_entity.type
_entity.pdbx_description
1 polymer ?
#
loop_
_entity_poly.entity_id
_entity_poly.type
_entity_poly.pdbx_seq_one_letter_code
_entity_poly.pdbx_strand_id
1 'polypeptide(L)'
;MKMLKIKNKKGYTFLEVIVSVSIFVIIIAASTDAFSNLFNNYRKIRDFQESIENVQFAMSEIAKVLRTSSIVDDGNSFVQAFDYSQEICVRYEINGGQLMRAYDDSMATSIDPLSDCSARNFAADEFLKMTTGSISGSFSTVSSSSVVGSEEVGKVTIMLNIQKGDSELIKLQSSVSLRDYEKAGIQ
;
A
#
# COMPACT_ATOMS: atom_id res chain seq x y z
N MET A 1 39.57 67.35 18.37
CA MET A 1 39.81 65.89 18.21
C MET A 1 39.23 65.18 19.43
N LYS A 2 38.11 64.45 19.30
CA LYS A 2 37.39 63.85 20.43
C LYS A 2 38.03 62.48 20.73
N MET A 3 38.71 62.35 21.88
CA MET A 3 39.22 61.06 22.35
C MET A 3 38.06 60.16 22.78
N LEU A 4 37.87 59.04 22.08
CA LEU A 4 36.96 57.98 22.48
C LEU A 4 37.55 57.26 23.72
N LYS A 5 36.93 57.48 24.89
CA LYS A 5 37.24 56.71 26.10
C LYS A 5 36.81 55.26 25.91
N ILE A 6 37.79 54.37 25.80
CA ILE A 6 37.56 52.92 25.86
C ILE A 6 37.13 52.59 27.29
N LYS A 7 35.86 52.26 27.50
CA LYS A 7 35.37 51.73 28.78
C LYS A 7 35.94 50.32 28.94
N ASN A 8 36.74 50.10 29.99
CA ASN A 8 37.17 48.77 30.42
C ASN A 8 35.92 47.95 30.74
N LYS A 9 35.57 47.01 29.85
CA LYS A 9 34.53 46.02 30.13
C LYS A 9 35.15 44.94 31.01
N LYS A 10 34.53 44.64 32.15
CA LYS A 10 34.96 43.53 33.01
C LYS A 10 34.93 42.25 32.17
N GLY A 11 36.07 41.57 32.06
CA GLY A 11 36.18 40.27 31.39
C GLY A 11 35.60 39.15 32.25
N TYR A 12 35.30 38.02 31.61
CA TYR A 12 34.86 36.80 32.30
C TYR A 12 35.98 36.24 33.16
N THR A 13 35.63 35.72 34.33
CA THR A 13 36.60 35.02 35.18
C THR A 13 36.83 33.60 34.67
N PHE A 14 38.01 33.03 34.92
CA PHE A 14 38.32 31.66 34.50
C PHE A 14 37.31 30.63 35.04
N LEU A 15 36.86 30.83 36.27
CA LEU A 15 35.83 29.99 36.91
C LEU A 15 34.49 30.06 36.17
N GLU A 16 34.08 31.25 35.74
CA GLU A 16 32.84 31.46 34.99
C GLU A 16 32.86 30.77 33.62
N VAL A 17 34.02 30.72 32.96
CA VAL A 17 34.23 29.98 31.71
C VAL A 17 34.08 28.47 31.94
N ILE A 18 34.70 27.91 32.99
CA ILE A 18 34.61 26.47 33.30
C ILE A 18 33.16 26.06 33.59
N VAL A 19 32.45 26.85 34.41
CA VAL A 19 31.05 26.57 34.73
C VAL A 19 30.18 26.64 33.47
N SER A 20 30.39 27.64 32.63
CA SER A 20 29.63 27.80 31.37
C SER A 20 29.87 26.64 30.40
N VAL A 21 31.12 26.19 30.23
CA VAL A 21 31.45 25.05 29.37
C VAL A 21 30.82 23.76 29.91
N SER A 22 30.85 23.55 31.23
CA SER A 22 30.25 22.37 31.86
C SER A 22 28.75 22.29 31.62
N ILE A 23 28.03 23.42 31.80
CA ILE A 23 26.60 23.51 31.52
C ILE A 23 26.31 23.28 30.03
N PHE A 24 27.12 23.87 29.15
CA PHE A 24 26.96 23.72 27.71
C PHE A 24 27.10 22.26 27.26
N VAL A 25 28.09 21.52 27.78
CA VAL A 25 28.30 20.10 27.46
C VAL A 25 27.08 19.27 27.88
N ILE A 26 26.52 19.51 29.06
CA ILE A 26 25.31 18.80 29.52
C ILE A 26 24.12 19.06 28.59
N ILE A 27 23.92 20.31 28.17
CA ILE A 27 22.82 20.68 27.27
C ILE A 27 22.99 20.02 25.89
N ILE A 28 24.20 20.03 25.33
CA ILE A 28 24.47 19.42 24.03
C ILE A 28 24.29 17.90 24.10
N ALA A 29 24.80 17.24 25.14
CA ALA A 29 24.65 15.80 25.33
C ALA A 29 23.16 15.40 25.38
N ALA A 30 22.35 16.10 26.19
CA ALA A 30 20.91 15.84 26.26
C ALA A 30 20.19 16.09 24.93
N SER A 31 20.63 17.10 24.16
CA SER A 31 20.04 17.41 22.86
C SER A 31 20.36 16.34 21.81
N THR A 32 21.58 15.79 21.81
CA THR A 32 21.99 14.74 20.87
C THR A 32 21.14 13.47 20.98
N ASP A 33 20.77 13.07 22.19
CA ASP A 33 19.89 11.92 22.40
C ASP A 33 18.49 12.16 21.83
N ALA A 34 17.95 13.37 22.05
CA ALA A 34 16.66 13.77 21.48
C ALA A 34 16.69 13.74 19.94
N PHE A 35 17.73 14.29 19.33
CA PHE A 35 17.87 14.29 17.86
C PHE A 35 18.05 12.89 17.28
N SER A 36 18.78 12.01 17.96
CA SER A 36 18.98 10.62 17.53
C SER A 36 17.66 9.85 17.49
N ASN A 37 16.82 10.03 18.51
CA ASN A 37 15.49 9.43 18.56
C ASN A 37 14.57 9.98 17.48
N LEU A 38 14.59 11.30 17.25
CA LEU A 38 13.82 11.93 16.17
C LEU A 38 14.19 11.38 14.80
N PHE A 39 15.49 11.20 14.53
CA PHE A 39 15.95 10.70 13.23
C PHE A 39 15.57 9.23 12.99
N ASN A 40 15.66 8.39 14.02
CA ASN A 40 15.22 7.00 13.95
C ASN A 40 13.71 6.91 13.70
N ASN A 41 12.92 7.74 14.38
CA ASN A 41 11.48 7.79 14.16
C ASN A 41 11.13 8.30 12.76
N TYR A 42 11.85 9.30 12.27
CA TYR A 42 11.66 9.83 10.92
C TYR A 42 11.89 8.77 9.84
N ARG A 43 12.96 7.97 9.97
CA ARG A 43 13.23 6.84 9.05
C ARG A 43 12.09 5.82 9.07
N LYS A 44 11.65 5.39 10.25
CA LYS A 44 10.53 4.44 10.40
C LYS A 44 9.23 4.96 9.79
N ILE A 45 8.92 6.24 9.99
CA ILE A 45 7.72 6.86 9.40
C ILE A 45 7.83 6.89 7.88
N ARG A 46 9.01 7.19 7.33
CA ARG A 46 9.24 7.21 5.89
C ARG A 46 9.06 5.84 5.24
N ASP A 47 9.69 4.80 5.76
CA ASP A 47 9.59 3.43 5.21
C ASP A 47 8.13 2.93 5.26
N PHE A 48 7.41 3.32 6.32
CA PHE A 48 6.00 3.00 6.47
C PHE A 48 5.12 3.77 5.48
N GLN A 49 5.40 5.05 5.25
CA GLN A 49 4.70 5.85 4.25
C GLN A 49 4.88 5.27 2.84
N GLU A 50 6.09 4.85 2.49
CA GLU A 50 6.37 4.18 1.22
C GLU A 50 5.54 2.89 1.06
N SER A 51 5.41 2.10 2.14
CA SER A 51 4.58 0.89 2.13
C SER A 51 3.10 1.21 1.90
N ILE A 52 2.57 2.29 2.49
CA ILE A 52 1.20 2.75 2.25
C ILE A 52 1.00 3.18 0.79
N GLU A 53 1.93 3.96 0.25
CA GLU A 53 1.87 4.44 -1.13
C GLU A 53 1.89 3.27 -2.13
N ASN A 54 2.75 2.28 -1.90
CA ASN A 54 2.81 1.06 -2.72
C ASN A 54 1.49 0.26 -2.67
N VAL A 55 0.88 0.13 -1.48
CA VAL A 55 -0.41 -0.56 -1.34
C VAL A 55 -1.53 0.22 -2.02
N GLN A 56 -1.58 1.54 -1.87
CA GLN A 56 -2.59 2.37 -2.55
C GLN A 56 -2.45 2.30 -4.07
N PHE A 57 -1.21 2.29 -4.58
CA PHE A 57 -0.92 2.10 -5.99
C PHE A 57 -1.43 0.74 -6.47
N ALA A 58 -1.07 -0.35 -5.78
CA ALA A 58 -1.51 -1.70 -6.13
C ALA A 58 -3.04 -1.84 -6.07
N MET A 59 -3.71 -1.31 -5.04
CA MET A 59 -5.18 -1.30 -4.94
C MET A 59 -5.84 -0.53 -6.09
N SER A 60 -5.22 0.58 -6.53
CA SER A 60 -5.74 1.38 -7.64
C SER A 60 -5.58 0.64 -8.97
N GLU A 61 -4.47 -0.07 -9.16
CA GLU A 61 -4.23 -0.92 -10.32
C GLU A 61 -5.22 -2.09 -10.38
N ILE A 62 -5.40 -2.81 -9.27
CA ILE A 62 -6.43 -3.87 -9.16
C ILE A 62 -7.80 -3.31 -9.46
N ALA A 63 -8.15 -2.16 -8.87
CA ALA A 63 -9.43 -1.53 -9.11
C ALA A 63 -9.63 -1.10 -10.56
N LYS A 64 -8.56 -0.76 -11.29
CA LYS A 64 -8.64 -0.44 -12.72
C LYS A 64 -8.99 -1.69 -13.52
N VAL A 65 -8.27 -2.79 -13.30
CA VAL A 65 -8.51 -4.06 -14.00
C VAL A 65 -9.89 -4.62 -13.66
N LEU A 66 -10.28 -4.58 -12.38
CA LEU A 66 -11.57 -5.13 -11.94
C LEU A 66 -12.78 -4.43 -12.56
N ARG A 67 -12.68 -3.12 -12.89
CA ARG A 67 -13.77 -2.39 -13.55
C ARG A 67 -14.11 -2.95 -14.93
N THR A 68 -13.15 -3.55 -15.62
CA THR A 68 -13.32 -4.12 -16.96
C THR A 68 -13.33 -5.63 -16.95
N SER A 69 -13.49 -6.25 -15.78
CA SER A 69 -13.44 -7.69 -15.62
C SER A 69 -14.76 -8.30 -15.18
N SER A 70 -14.96 -9.58 -15.47
CA SER A 70 -15.95 -10.43 -14.79
C SER A 70 -15.25 -11.35 -13.80
N ILE A 71 -15.85 -11.55 -12.62
CA ILE A 71 -15.32 -12.46 -11.60
C ILE A 71 -15.69 -13.89 -11.98
N VAL A 72 -14.70 -14.77 -12.03
CA VAL A 72 -14.88 -16.18 -12.39
C VAL A 72 -14.71 -17.11 -11.19
N ASP A 73 -13.89 -16.71 -10.21
CA ASP A 73 -13.69 -17.43 -8.95
C ASP A 73 -13.26 -16.44 -7.87
N ASP A 74 -13.63 -16.72 -6.63
CA ASP A 74 -13.33 -15.85 -5.50
C ASP A 74 -13.17 -16.59 -4.18
N GLY A 75 -12.41 -15.97 -3.28
CA GLY A 75 -12.23 -16.46 -1.93
C GLY A 75 -11.83 -15.34 -0.99
N ASN A 76 -11.71 -15.68 0.30
CA ASN A 76 -11.34 -14.67 1.30
C ASN A 76 -9.97 -14.06 1.03
N SER A 77 -9.01 -14.84 0.53
CA SER A 77 -7.63 -14.39 0.29
C SER A 77 -7.31 -14.17 -1.18
N PHE A 78 -8.23 -14.42 -2.11
CA PHE A 78 -7.97 -14.25 -3.53
C PHE A 78 -9.21 -13.84 -4.31
N VAL A 79 -9.00 -13.28 -5.49
CA VAL A 79 -10.05 -13.05 -6.48
C VAL A 79 -9.48 -13.30 -7.86
N GLN A 80 -10.23 -14.04 -8.67
CA GLN A 80 -9.88 -14.39 -10.03
C GLN A 80 -10.91 -13.81 -10.98
N ALA A 81 -10.42 -13.13 -12.00
CA ALA A 81 -11.26 -12.37 -12.91
C ALA A 81 -10.72 -12.44 -14.34
N PHE A 82 -11.64 -12.42 -15.30
CA PHE A 82 -11.31 -12.29 -16.71
C PHE A 82 -11.42 -10.82 -17.12
N ASP A 83 -10.32 -10.20 -17.57
CA ASP A 83 -10.29 -8.79 -18.02
C ASP A 83 -10.57 -8.69 -19.52
N TYR A 84 -11.75 -8.16 -19.88
CA TYR A 84 -12.14 -7.95 -21.28
C TYR A 84 -11.33 -6.85 -21.98
N SER A 85 -10.66 -5.96 -21.24
CA SER A 85 -9.86 -4.91 -21.87
C SER A 85 -8.55 -5.42 -22.47
N GLN A 86 -8.01 -6.49 -21.92
CA GLN A 86 -6.71 -7.04 -22.29
C GLN A 86 -6.81 -8.51 -22.73
N GLU A 87 -7.99 -9.12 -22.64
CA GLU A 87 -8.26 -10.53 -22.98
C GLU A 87 -7.36 -11.49 -22.18
N ILE A 88 -7.15 -11.18 -20.90
CA ILE A 88 -6.29 -11.95 -19.99
C ILE A 88 -7.08 -12.47 -18.78
N CYS A 89 -6.69 -13.62 -18.27
CA CYS A 89 -7.14 -14.11 -16.97
C CYS A 89 -6.19 -13.58 -15.90
N VAL A 90 -6.72 -12.93 -14.85
CA VAL A 90 -5.92 -12.39 -13.74
C VAL A 90 -6.36 -13.00 -12.42
N ARG A 91 -5.40 -13.27 -11.55
CA ARG A 91 -5.64 -13.68 -10.17
C ARG A 91 -4.87 -12.79 -9.21
N TYR A 92 -5.58 -12.22 -8.26
CA TYR A 92 -5.00 -11.48 -7.15
C TYR A 92 -5.09 -12.33 -5.90
N GLU A 93 -4.01 -12.44 -5.16
CA GLU A 93 -3.93 -13.28 -3.97
C GLU A 93 -3.16 -12.57 -2.85
N ILE A 94 -3.62 -12.74 -1.62
CA ILE A 94 -2.93 -12.34 -0.40
C ILE A 94 -2.32 -13.60 0.21
N ASN A 95 -1.01 -13.76 0.04
CA ASN A 95 -0.27 -14.92 0.53
C ASN A 95 1.07 -14.49 1.13
N GLY A 96 1.53 -15.17 2.18
CA GLY A 96 2.82 -14.90 2.81
C GLY A 96 2.98 -13.47 3.35
N GLY A 97 1.89 -12.78 3.67
CA GLY A 97 1.91 -11.39 4.11
C GLY A 97 2.10 -10.39 2.96
N GLN A 98 1.81 -10.76 1.71
CA GLN A 98 2.01 -9.91 0.55
C GLN A 98 0.82 -9.99 -0.40
N LEU A 99 0.54 -8.88 -1.08
CA LEU A 99 -0.40 -8.86 -2.20
C LEU A 99 0.36 -9.26 -3.46
N MET A 100 -0.14 -10.28 -4.14
CA MET A 100 0.47 -10.88 -5.32
C MET A 100 -0.53 -10.93 -6.47
N ARG A 101 -0.01 -10.94 -7.69
CA ARG A 101 -0.78 -11.06 -8.94
C ARG A 101 -0.15 -12.12 -9.83
N ALA A 102 -0.98 -12.97 -10.40
CA ALA A 102 -0.64 -13.79 -11.56
C ALA A 102 -1.59 -13.45 -12.73
N TYR A 103 -1.13 -13.66 -13.96
CA TYR A 103 -1.96 -13.46 -15.15
C TYR A 103 -1.60 -14.46 -16.24
N ASP A 104 -2.56 -14.72 -17.12
CA ASP A 104 -2.43 -15.60 -18.29
C ASP A 104 -3.00 -14.89 -19.52
N ASP A 105 -2.17 -14.70 -20.53
CA ASP A 105 -2.49 -14.01 -21.79
C ASP A 105 -2.89 -14.97 -22.91
N SER A 106 -2.90 -16.28 -22.67
CA SER A 106 -3.33 -17.28 -23.67
C SER A 106 -4.84 -17.26 -23.94
N MET A 107 -5.61 -16.49 -23.18
CA MET A 107 -7.07 -16.44 -23.26
C MET A 107 -7.60 -15.69 -24.50
N ALA A 108 -6.78 -14.85 -25.15
CA ALA A 108 -7.18 -14.10 -26.36
C ALA A 108 -7.62 -15.01 -27.54
N THR A 109 -7.22 -16.29 -27.52
CA THR A 109 -7.58 -17.27 -28.56
C THR A 109 -8.60 -18.30 -28.11
N SER A 110 -9.10 -18.19 -26.87
CA SER A 110 -10.08 -19.13 -26.33
C SER A 110 -11.46 -18.93 -26.97
N ILE A 111 -12.15 -20.06 -27.21
CA ILE A 111 -13.54 -20.08 -27.67
C ILE A 111 -14.49 -19.78 -26.50
N ASP A 112 -14.10 -20.10 -25.26
CA ASP A 112 -14.82 -19.78 -24.02
C ASP A 112 -13.85 -19.26 -22.95
N PRO A 113 -13.42 -17.98 -23.06
CA PRO A 113 -12.43 -17.40 -22.17
C PRO A 113 -12.85 -17.37 -20.69
N LEU A 114 -14.15 -17.35 -20.41
CA LEU A 114 -14.66 -17.33 -19.04
C LEU A 114 -14.53 -18.71 -18.39
N SER A 115 -14.95 -19.77 -19.10
CA SER A 115 -14.77 -21.14 -18.62
C SER A 115 -13.29 -21.48 -18.45
N ASP A 116 -12.47 -21.13 -19.44
CA ASP A 116 -11.02 -21.41 -19.37
C ASP A 116 -10.34 -20.62 -18.25
N CYS A 117 -10.70 -19.35 -18.06
CA CYS A 117 -10.18 -18.56 -16.95
C CYS A 117 -10.64 -19.13 -15.60
N SER A 118 -11.87 -19.64 -15.47
CA SER A 118 -12.34 -20.29 -14.23
C SER A 118 -11.59 -21.59 -13.93
N ALA A 119 -11.20 -22.34 -14.97
CA ALA A 119 -10.46 -23.59 -14.83
C ALA A 119 -8.94 -23.38 -14.66
N ARG A 120 -8.44 -22.16 -14.86
CA ARG A 120 -7.02 -21.85 -14.78
C ARG A 120 -6.53 -21.89 -13.33
N ASN A 121 -5.59 -22.81 -13.07
CA ASN A 121 -4.88 -22.91 -11.81
C ASN A 121 -3.51 -22.23 -11.93
N PHE A 122 -3.28 -21.15 -11.20
CA PHE A 122 -1.99 -20.47 -11.20
C PHE A 122 -0.99 -21.21 -10.31
N ALA A 123 0.23 -21.44 -10.83
CA ALA A 123 1.32 -22.02 -10.07
C ALA A 123 1.97 -20.98 -9.15
N ALA A 124 2.58 -21.42 -8.05
CA ALA A 124 3.13 -20.51 -7.03
C ALA A 124 4.24 -19.57 -7.56
N ASP A 125 4.94 -19.96 -8.62
CA ASP A 125 6.00 -19.20 -9.27
C ASP A 125 5.50 -18.17 -10.30
N GLU A 126 4.23 -18.25 -10.71
CA GLU A 126 3.60 -17.27 -11.62
C GLU A 126 3.19 -15.98 -10.90
N PHE A 127 3.19 -15.99 -9.55
CA PHE A 127 2.76 -14.85 -8.76
C PHE A 127 3.87 -13.81 -8.58
N LEU A 128 3.61 -12.60 -9.09
CA LEU A 128 4.43 -11.41 -8.87
C LEU A 128 3.94 -10.62 -7.66
N LYS A 129 4.88 -10.20 -6.81
CA LYS A 129 4.61 -9.35 -5.65
C LYS A 129 4.28 -7.92 -6.10
N MET A 130 3.13 -7.40 -5.68
CA MET A 130 2.71 -6.03 -5.99
C MET A 130 3.11 -5.02 -4.90
N THR A 131 3.36 -5.50 -3.69
CA THR A 131 3.53 -4.67 -2.50
C THR A 131 4.75 -5.06 -1.69
N THR A 132 5.32 -4.10 -0.98
CA THR A 132 6.38 -4.31 0.02
C THR A 132 5.81 -4.28 1.44
N GLY A 133 6.47 -4.97 2.38
CA GLY A 133 6.03 -5.05 3.78
C GLY A 133 5.11 -6.24 4.10
N SER A 134 4.59 -6.25 5.33
CA SER A 134 3.64 -7.26 5.84
C SER A 134 2.22 -6.75 5.72
N ILE A 135 1.45 -7.38 4.84
CA ILE A 135 0.08 -7.05 4.49
C ILE A 135 -0.78 -8.28 4.75
N SER A 136 -1.86 -8.08 5.48
CA SER A 136 -2.95 -9.05 5.61
C SER A 136 -4.21 -8.44 5.06
N GLY A 137 -5.24 -9.22 4.78
CA GLY A 137 -6.46 -8.66 4.23
C GLY A 137 -7.42 -9.71 3.75
N SER A 138 -8.47 -9.23 3.09
CA SER A 138 -9.43 -10.09 2.45
C SER A 138 -10.10 -9.42 1.25
N PHE A 139 -10.54 -10.24 0.32
CA PHE A 139 -11.47 -9.86 -0.73
C PHE A 139 -12.89 -10.23 -0.30
N SER A 140 -13.84 -9.37 -0.66
CA SER A 140 -15.26 -9.64 -0.51
C SER A 140 -15.94 -9.28 -1.82
N THR A 141 -16.51 -10.27 -2.48
CA THR A 141 -17.24 -10.07 -3.72
C THR A 141 -18.74 -10.11 -3.44
N VAL A 142 -19.48 -9.36 -4.25
CA VAL A 142 -20.92 -9.47 -4.40
C VAL A 142 -21.13 -9.64 -5.89
N SER A 143 -21.52 -10.84 -6.31
CA SER A 143 -21.70 -11.15 -7.73
C SER A 143 -22.87 -10.38 -8.34
N SER A 144 -22.78 -10.08 -9.64
CA SER A 144 -23.91 -9.53 -10.39
C SER A 144 -25.04 -10.56 -10.42
N SER A 145 -26.28 -10.08 -10.35
CA SER A 145 -27.45 -10.97 -10.46
C SER A 145 -27.65 -11.41 -11.92
N SER A 146 -27.63 -12.73 -12.16
CA SER A 146 -27.92 -13.36 -13.46
C SER A 146 -29.39 -13.24 -13.88
N VAL A 147 -30.24 -12.61 -13.06
CA VAL A 147 -31.66 -12.42 -13.38
C VAL A 147 -31.81 -11.31 -14.41
N VAL A 148 -32.45 -11.65 -15.53
CA VAL A 148 -32.84 -10.70 -16.59
C VAL A 148 -33.71 -9.60 -15.97
N GLY A 149 -33.25 -8.35 -16.04
CA GLY A 149 -33.94 -7.19 -15.45
C GLY A 149 -33.53 -6.81 -14.02
N SER A 150 -32.62 -7.53 -13.38
CA SER A 150 -31.97 -7.06 -12.14
C SER A 150 -30.94 -5.96 -12.44
N GLU A 151 -30.89 -4.88 -11.65
CA GLU A 151 -29.87 -3.83 -11.76
C GLU A 151 -28.67 -4.06 -10.83
N GLU A 152 -28.56 -5.24 -10.22
CA GLU A 152 -27.47 -5.57 -9.30
C GLU A 152 -26.15 -5.75 -10.05
N VAL A 153 -25.40 -4.65 -10.11
CA VAL A 153 -24.03 -4.62 -10.62
C VAL A 153 -23.11 -5.25 -9.57
N GLY A 154 -22.31 -6.22 -9.98
CA GLY A 154 -21.35 -6.87 -9.10
C GLY A 154 -20.35 -5.89 -8.50
N LYS A 155 -19.88 -6.17 -7.30
CA LYS A 155 -19.00 -5.30 -6.52
C LYS A 155 -17.91 -6.12 -5.87
N VAL A 156 -16.67 -5.66 -5.97
CA VAL A 156 -15.53 -6.23 -5.24
C VAL A 156 -15.06 -5.21 -4.21
N THR A 157 -14.94 -5.65 -2.97
CA THR A 157 -14.37 -4.87 -1.87
C THR A 157 -13.05 -5.49 -1.44
N ILE A 158 -12.00 -4.70 -1.55
CA ILE A 158 -10.64 -5.08 -1.17
C ILE A 158 -10.37 -4.44 0.18
N MET A 159 -10.04 -5.26 1.18
CA MET A 159 -9.66 -4.81 2.52
C MET A 159 -8.23 -5.26 2.80
N LEU A 160 -7.31 -4.31 2.99
CA LEU A 160 -5.91 -4.58 3.31
C LEU A 160 -5.56 -3.94 4.66
N ASN A 161 -4.79 -4.66 5.46
CA ASN A 161 -4.24 -4.21 6.71
C ASN A 161 -2.72 -4.21 6.59
N ILE A 162 -2.12 -3.04 6.76
CA ILE A 162 -0.66 -2.86 6.76
C ILE A 162 -0.20 -2.87 8.22
N GLN A 163 0.73 -3.75 8.55
CA GLN A 163 1.27 -3.84 9.89
C GLN A 163 2.46 -2.90 10.08
N LYS A 164 2.37 -2.03 11.10
CA LYS A 164 3.45 -1.13 11.54
C LYS A 164 3.96 -1.59 12.91
N GLY A 165 5.12 -2.24 12.92
CA GLY A 165 5.67 -2.82 14.14
C GLY A 165 4.77 -3.91 14.74
N ASP A 166 4.75 -4.04 16.07
CA ASP A 166 4.11 -5.18 16.73
C ASP A 166 2.58 -5.06 16.90
N SER A 167 1.96 -3.89 16.72
CA SER A 167 0.54 -3.74 17.10
C SER A 167 -0.30 -2.71 16.33
N GLU A 168 0.31 -1.83 15.53
CA GLU A 168 -0.46 -0.79 14.83
C GLU A 168 -0.83 -1.29 13.43
N LEU A 169 -2.13 -1.50 13.20
CA LEU A 169 -2.68 -1.94 11.91
C LEU A 169 -3.40 -0.77 11.25
N ILE A 170 -2.95 -0.38 10.06
CA ILE A 170 -3.68 0.58 9.23
C ILE A 170 -4.54 -0.20 8.24
N LYS A 171 -5.84 0.09 8.26
CA LYS A 171 -6.82 -0.52 7.37
C LYS A 171 -7.02 0.38 6.15
N LEU A 172 -6.82 -0.18 4.97
CA LEU A 172 -7.15 0.41 3.69
C LEU A 172 -8.27 -0.40 3.07
N GLN A 173 -9.30 0.29 2.60
CA GLN A 173 -10.44 -0.34 1.94
C GLN A 173 -10.73 0.39 0.63
N SER A 174 -10.94 -0.38 -0.43
CA SER A 174 -11.43 0.13 -1.70
C SER A 174 -12.55 -0.77 -2.20
N SER A 175 -13.57 -0.17 -2.80
CA SER A 175 -14.66 -0.91 -3.43
C SER A 175 -14.74 -0.52 -4.90
N VAL A 176 -14.99 -1.53 -5.73
CA VAL A 176 -15.00 -1.41 -7.18
C VAL A 176 -16.29 -2.02 -7.68
N SER A 177 -17.04 -1.26 -8.46
CA SER A 177 -18.16 -1.81 -9.22
C SER A 177 -17.59 -2.48 -10.46
N LEU A 178 -17.98 -3.73 -10.68
CA LEU A 178 -17.71 -4.45 -11.91
C LEU A 178 -18.57 -3.84 -13.01
N ARG A 179 -18.18 -4.06 -14.27
CA ARG A 179 -19.05 -3.77 -15.40
C ARG A 179 -19.72 -5.09 -15.78
N ASP A 180 -21.05 -5.10 -15.79
CA ASP A 180 -21.81 -6.29 -16.17
C ASP A 180 -21.75 -6.45 -17.70
N TYR A 181 -20.80 -7.28 -18.17
CA TYR A 181 -20.60 -7.54 -19.60
C TYR A 181 -21.64 -8.50 -20.18
N GLU A 182 -22.24 -9.38 -19.37
CA GLU A 182 -23.35 -10.24 -19.81
C GLU A 182 -24.58 -9.41 -20.19
N LYS A 183 -24.84 -8.31 -19.48
CA LYS A 183 -25.92 -7.36 -19.84
C LYS A 183 -25.52 -6.31 -20.88
N ALA A 184 -24.24 -6.10 -21.14
CA ALA A 184 -23.77 -5.12 -22.12
C ALA A 184 -23.91 -5.58 -23.57
N GLY A 185 -24.29 -6.84 -23.82
CA GLY A 185 -24.54 -7.36 -25.18
C GLY A 185 -23.27 -7.49 -26.03
N ILE A 186 -22.11 -7.60 -25.40
CA ILE A 186 -20.82 -7.83 -26.06
C ILE A 186 -20.49 -9.31 -25.86
N GLN A 187 -21.01 -10.15 -26.75
CA GLN A 187 -20.54 -11.52 -26.98
C GLN A 187 -19.49 -11.50 -28.09
#